data_AF-A0A1B1ZWI7-F1
#
_entry.id   AF-A0A1B1ZWI7-F1
#
_cell.length_a   1.000
_cell.length_b   1.000
_cell.length_c   1.000
_cell.angle_alpha   90.00
_cell.angle_beta   90.00
_cell.angle_gamma   90.00
#
_symmetry.space_group_name_H-M   'P 1'
#
loop_
_entity.id
_entity.type
_entity.pdbx_description
1 polymer ?
#
loop_
_entity_poly.entity_id
_entity_poly.type
_entity_poly.pdbx_seq_one_letter_code
_entity_poly.pdbx_strand_id
1 'polypeptide(L)'
;MLDLPPAAASPHALTSRTAGPPLTLPAAAGGTPADGVATGFPATPEGALAQLAALTRAGLAGGDPAVWERTYRAAAEPGAAPADATWTGRDLLDLRRGAGMAWSGPAPEGTTISWTPTAAMTKGTAAGGTYTVACVLGELVVEHRGRVVTAGWGNCLPMRRVDDRWLVASGPTAAVAPSAWPGSAEAVDAGWREIRR
;
A
#
# COMPACT_ATOMS: atom_id res chain seq x y z
N MET A 1 -15.84 7.44 -1.56
CA MET A 1 -15.05 6.81 -0.48
C MET A 1 -15.09 7.73 0.71
N LEU A 2 -14.97 7.21 1.92
CA LEU A 2 -14.95 8.07 3.10
C LEU A 2 -13.74 9.01 3.00
N ASP A 3 -13.99 10.30 3.04
CA ASP A 3 -12.95 11.32 3.09
C ASP A 3 -12.60 11.54 4.57
N LEU A 4 -11.31 11.46 4.90
CA LEU A 4 -10.83 11.54 6.27
C LEU A 4 -9.93 12.76 6.45
N PRO A 5 -10.05 13.49 7.57
CA PRO A 5 -9.14 14.58 7.84
C PRO A 5 -7.70 14.06 8.01
N PRO A 6 -6.66 14.83 7.68
CA PRO A 6 -5.26 14.38 7.81
C PRO A 6 -4.90 13.88 9.23
N ALA A 7 -5.50 14.46 10.27
CA ALA A 7 -5.28 14.05 11.66
C ALA A 7 -5.73 12.60 11.95
N ALA A 8 -6.66 12.04 11.16
CA ALA A 8 -7.09 10.65 11.31
C ALA A 8 -5.96 9.65 11.04
N ALA A 9 -4.94 10.04 10.28
CA ALA A 9 -3.76 9.20 10.02
C ALA A 9 -2.75 9.21 11.19
N SER A 10 -2.82 10.18 12.11
CA SER A 10 -1.88 10.27 13.24
C SER A 10 -2.19 9.26 14.34
N PRO A 11 -1.20 8.81 15.13
CA PRO A 11 -1.43 7.90 16.25
C PRO A 11 -2.46 8.43 17.25
N HIS A 12 -3.49 7.63 17.53
CA HIS A 12 -4.51 7.94 18.53
C HIS A 12 -5.23 6.66 19.02
N ALA A 13 -6.30 6.84 19.80
CA ALA A 13 -7.01 5.76 20.47
C ALA A 13 -7.51 4.67 19.49
N LEU A 14 -7.27 3.41 19.86
CA LEU A 14 -7.77 2.26 19.13
C LEU A 14 -9.21 1.93 19.55
N THR A 15 -9.96 1.30 18.66
CA THR A 15 -11.32 0.83 18.93
C THR A 15 -11.35 -0.69 19.10
N SER A 16 -12.37 -1.19 19.81
CA SER A 16 -12.70 -2.62 19.84
C SER A 16 -13.70 -3.04 18.75
N ARG A 17 -14.23 -2.08 17.97
CA ARG A 17 -15.08 -2.36 16.81
C ARG A 17 -14.26 -3.03 15.69
N THR A 18 -14.93 -3.76 14.80
CA THR A 18 -14.28 -4.33 13.61
C THR A 18 -15.10 -4.01 12.36
N ALA A 19 -14.41 -3.89 11.21
CA ALA A 19 -15.03 -3.71 9.90
C ALA A 19 -15.49 -5.04 9.27
N GLY A 20 -15.45 -6.14 10.03
CA GLY A 20 -15.66 -7.50 9.57
C GLY A 20 -14.65 -8.48 10.19
N PRO A 21 -14.73 -9.77 9.84
CA PRO A 21 -13.76 -10.74 10.31
C PRO A 21 -12.35 -10.38 9.80
N PRO A 22 -11.28 -10.63 10.56
CA PRO A 22 -9.92 -10.41 10.09
C PRO A 22 -9.60 -11.17 8.79
N LEU A 23 -8.62 -10.68 8.06
CA LEU A 23 -8.12 -11.25 6.80
C LEU A 23 -6.82 -12.00 7.06
N THR A 24 -6.68 -13.18 6.47
CA THR A 24 -5.39 -13.87 6.37
C THR A 24 -4.87 -13.69 4.95
N LEU A 25 -3.75 -12.99 4.80
CA LEU A 25 -3.13 -12.83 3.49
C LEU A 25 -2.32 -14.07 3.15
N PRO A 26 -2.51 -14.67 1.96
CA PRO A 26 -1.74 -15.84 1.56
C PRO A 26 -0.26 -15.50 1.44
N ALA A 27 0.60 -16.47 1.78
CA ALA A 27 2.03 -16.38 1.50
C ALA A 27 2.28 -16.46 -0.01
N ALA A 28 3.38 -15.84 -0.46
CA ALA A 28 3.84 -15.95 -1.83
C ALA A 28 4.32 -17.40 -2.09
N ALA A 29 3.81 -18.04 -3.14
CA ALA A 29 4.32 -19.33 -3.59
C ALA A 29 5.59 -19.18 -4.46
N GLY A 30 5.79 -18.00 -5.06
CA GLY A 30 7.03 -17.64 -5.74
C GLY A 30 8.04 -17.01 -4.79
N GLY A 31 9.32 -17.04 -5.15
CA GLY A 31 10.34 -16.24 -4.47
C GLY A 31 10.12 -14.74 -4.68
N THR A 32 10.88 -13.92 -3.95
CA THR A 32 10.99 -12.48 -4.22
C THR A 32 11.96 -12.27 -5.39
N PRO A 33 11.53 -11.77 -6.56
CA PRO A 33 12.43 -11.48 -7.67
C PRO A 33 13.37 -10.31 -7.33
N ALA A 34 14.33 -10.03 -8.21
CA ALA A 34 15.31 -8.96 -8.01
C ALA A 34 14.70 -7.55 -7.88
N ASP A 35 13.46 -7.37 -8.35
CA ASP A 35 12.68 -6.15 -8.20
C ASP A 35 12.07 -5.97 -6.80
N GLY A 36 12.20 -6.97 -5.91
CA GLY A 36 11.77 -6.90 -4.52
C GLY A 36 10.29 -7.17 -4.27
N VAL A 37 9.50 -7.47 -5.30
CA VAL A 37 8.04 -7.65 -5.18
C VAL A 37 7.69 -9.14 -5.22
N ALA A 38 7.32 -9.72 -4.09
CA ALA A 38 6.90 -11.13 -4.02
C ALA A 38 5.76 -11.44 -5.02
N THR A 39 5.78 -12.62 -5.63
CA THR A 39 4.80 -13.06 -6.65
C THR A 39 4.25 -14.46 -6.36
N GLY A 40 3.32 -14.94 -7.20
CA GLY A 40 2.76 -16.30 -7.07
C GLY A 40 1.63 -16.41 -6.03
N PHE A 41 0.97 -15.29 -5.72
CA PHE A 41 -0.24 -15.33 -4.89
C PHE A 41 -1.41 -16.00 -5.63
N PRO A 42 -2.32 -16.68 -4.91
CA PRO A 42 -3.45 -17.38 -5.51
C PRO A 42 -4.41 -16.44 -6.24
N ALA A 43 -5.19 -16.98 -7.18
CA ALA A 43 -6.21 -16.23 -7.93
C ALA A 43 -7.47 -15.97 -7.09
N THR A 44 -7.29 -15.25 -5.97
CA THR A 44 -8.35 -14.82 -5.05
C THR A 44 -8.21 -13.34 -4.73
N PRO A 45 -9.26 -12.67 -4.22
CA PRO A 45 -9.15 -11.29 -3.73
C PRO A 45 -8.06 -11.11 -2.68
N GLU A 46 -7.90 -12.07 -1.77
CA GLU A 46 -6.83 -12.08 -0.76
C GLU A 46 -5.44 -12.20 -1.39
N GLY A 47 -5.30 -12.94 -2.50
CA GLY A 47 -4.06 -12.96 -3.28
C GLY A 47 -3.73 -11.63 -3.93
N ALA A 48 -4.74 -10.90 -4.42
CA ALA A 48 -4.56 -9.53 -4.93
C ALA A 48 -4.16 -8.55 -3.81
N LEU A 49 -4.77 -8.66 -2.63
CA LEU A 49 -4.40 -7.87 -1.44
C LEU A 49 -2.97 -8.16 -0.99
N ALA A 50 -2.56 -9.44 -0.98
CA ALA A 50 -1.21 -9.85 -0.63
C ALA A 50 -0.17 -9.31 -1.64
N GLN A 51 -0.47 -9.36 -2.94
CA GLN A 51 0.35 -8.75 -3.98
C GLN A 51 0.51 -7.24 -3.77
N LEU A 52 -0.59 -6.53 -3.50
CA LEU A 52 -0.57 -5.10 -3.27
C LEU A 52 0.19 -4.73 -1.98
N ALA A 53 0.05 -5.52 -0.91
CA ALA A 53 0.81 -5.33 0.32
C ALA A 53 2.32 -5.49 0.09
N ALA A 54 2.72 -6.53 -0.67
CA ALA A 54 4.12 -6.76 -1.03
C ALA A 54 4.68 -5.60 -1.88
N LEU A 55 3.94 -5.17 -2.91
CA LEU A 55 4.31 -4.03 -3.76
C LEU A 55 4.46 -2.75 -2.93
N THR A 56 3.48 -2.44 -2.09
CA THR A 56 3.46 -1.20 -1.29
C THR A 56 4.62 -1.17 -0.29
N ARG A 57 4.88 -2.28 0.40
CA ARG A 57 6.02 -2.40 1.32
C ARG A 57 7.35 -2.21 0.61
N ALA A 58 7.55 -2.86 -0.54
CA ALA A 58 8.79 -2.74 -1.30
C ALA A 58 8.96 -1.33 -1.87
N GLY A 59 7.89 -0.76 -2.43
CA GLY A 59 7.94 0.52 -3.13
C GLY A 59 8.03 1.75 -2.23
N LEU A 60 7.58 1.66 -0.96
CA LEU A 60 7.76 2.73 0.03
C LEU A 60 9.11 2.67 0.76
N ALA A 61 9.94 1.66 0.50
CA ALA A 61 11.22 1.51 1.18
C ALA A 61 12.12 2.75 0.98
N GLY A 62 12.57 3.35 2.07
CA GLY A 62 13.39 4.56 2.04
C GLY A 62 12.66 5.82 1.59
N GLY A 63 11.35 5.76 1.35
CA GLY A 63 10.54 6.89 0.92
C GLY A 63 11.08 7.56 -0.34
N ASP A 64 11.53 6.77 -1.32
CA ASP A 64 12.14 7.26 -2.57
C ASP A 64 11.20 7.02 -3.78
N PRO A 65 10.75 8.09 -4.46
CA PRO A 65 9.95 7.97 -5.68
C PRO A 65 10.56 7.05 -6.75
N ALA A 66 11.88 6.98 -6.88
CA ALA A 66 12.51 6.08 -7.85
C ALA A 66 12.43 4.60 -7.43
N VAL A 67 12.38 4.30 -6.12
CA VAL A 67 12.11 2.94 -5.63
C VAL A 67 10.67 2.54 -5.96
N TRP A 68 9.71 3.44 -5.72
CA TRP A 68 8.32 3.25 -6.13
C TRP A 68 8.20 3.04 -7.64
N GLU A 69 8.83 3.88 -8.45
CA GLU A 69 8.79 3.77 -9.91
C GLU A 69 9.28 2.41 -10.41
N ARG A 70 10.44 1.95 -9.91
CA ARG A 70 11.01 0.64 -10.31
C ARG A 70 10.12 -0.53 -9.90
N THR A 71 9.67 -0.54 -8.64
CA THR A 71 8.83 -1.63 -8.10
C THR A 71 7.45 -1.67 -8.75
N TYR A 72 6.81 -0.52 -8.91
CA TYR A 72 5.52 -0.38 -9.58
C TYR A 72 5.60 -0.85 -11.03
N ARG A 73 6.60 -0.39 -11.80
CA ARG A 73 6.75 -0.78 -13.21
C ARG A 73 6.90 -2.29 -13.39
N ALA A 74 7.61 -2.96 -12.48
CA ALA A 74 7.80 -4.41 -12.55
C ALA A 74 6.54 -5.22 -12.19
N ALA A 75 5.59 -4.58 -11.49
CA ALA A 75 4.33 -5.15 -11.05
C ALA A 75 3.10 -4.58 -11.77
N ALA A 76 3.28 -3.81 -12.85
CA ALA A 76 2.21 -3.15 -13.58
C ALA A 76 2.10 -3.67 -15.02
N GLU A 77 0.89 -3.67 -15.55
CA GLU A 77 0.64 -4.01 -16.95
C GLU A 77 1.11 -2.90 -17.89
N PRO A 78 1.45 -3.25 -19.14
CA PRO A 78 1.54 -2.25 -20.20
C PRO A 78 0.26 -1.42 -20.28
N GLY A 79 0.38 -0.09 -20.24
CA GLY A 79 -0.75 0.85 -20.26
C GLY A 79 -1.38 1.15 -18.89
N ALA A 80 -0.83 0.63 -17.79
CA ALA A 80 -1.12 1.16 -16.46
C ALA A 80 -0.67 2.62 -16.33
N ALA A 81 -1.34 3.37 -15.46
CA ALA A 81 -0.95 4.74 -15.15
C ALA A 81 0.53 4.77 -14.75
N PRO A 82 1.31 5.78 -15.18
CA PRO A 82 2.71 5.88 -14.80
C PRO A 82 2.83 6.08 -13.28
N ALA A 83 3.95 5.62 -12.71
CA ALA A 83 4.12 5.53 -11.26
C ALA A 83 3.98 6.90 -10.54
N ASP A 84 4.46 7.97 -11.17
CA ASP A 84 4.35 9.36 -10.68
C ASP A 84 2.93 9.93 -10.75
N ALA A 85 2.07 9.38 -11.61
CA ALA A 85 0.66 9.73 -11.67
C ALA A 85 -0.20 8.99 -10.63
N THR A 86 0.34 7.96 -9.97
CA THR A 86 -0.35 7.28 -8.84
C THR A 86 -0.39 8.18 -7.60
N TRP A 87 -1.38 7.96 -6.73
CA TRP A 87 -1.44 8.66 -5.43
C TRP A 87 -0.16 8.43 -4.61
N THR A 88 0.34 7.19 -4.56
CA THR A 88 1.61 6.85 -3.89
C THR A 88 2.81 7.65 -4.42
N GLY A 89 2.93 7.78 -5.74
CA GLY A 89 4.02 8.55 -6.35
C GLY A 89 3.98 10.02 -5.95
N ARG A 90 2.79 10.62 -5.94
CA ARG A 90 2.57 12.01 -5.51
C ARG A 90 2.86 12.19 -4.02
N ASP A 91 2.34 11.29 -3.19
CA ASP A 91 2.54 11.33 -1.74
C ASP A 91 4.03 11.22 -1.36
N LEU A 92 4.81 10.39 -2.06
CA LEU A 92 6.27 10.30 -1.85
C LEU A 92 6.99 11.60 -2.22
N LEU A 93 6.58 12.26 -3.31
CA LEU A 93 7.14 13.56 -3.69
C LEU A 93 6.80 14.62 -2.64
N ASP A 94 5.57 14.65 -2.15
CA ASP A 94 5.12 15.59 -1.12
C ASP A 94 5.78 15.33 0.23
N LEU A 95 5.95 14.06 0.63
CA LEU A 95 6.72 13.67 1.81
C LEU A 95 8.15 14.22 1.76
N ARG A 96 8.85 14.00 0.64
CA ARG A 96 10.24 14.44 0.48
C ARG A 96 10.35 15.94 0.42
N ARG A 97 9.42 16.62 -0.26
CA ARG A 97 9.33 18.09 -0.28
C ARG A 97 9.12 18.65 1.13
N GLY A 98 8.15 18.11 1.87
CA GLY A 98 7.84 18.53 3.24
C GLY A 98 8.99 18.29 4.22
N ALA A 99 9.78 17.24 3.99
CA ALA A 99 10.96 16.92 4.79
C ALA A 99 12.26 17.60 4.31
N GLY A 100 12.20 18.44 3.26
CA GLY A 100 13.39 19.11 2.71
C GLY A 100 14.42 18.15 2.12
N MET A 101 14.01 16.96 1.67
CA MET A 101 14.88 15.96 1.07
C MET A 101 15.06 16.23 -0.43
N ALA A 102 16.18 15.77 -1.01
CA ALA A 102 16.33 15.69 -2.46
C ALA A 102 15.17 14.90 -3.06
N TRP A 103 14.67 15.24 -4.26
CA TRP A 103 13.45 14.64 -4.83
C TRP A 103 13.50 13.11 -4.99
N SER A 104 14.69 12.52 -5.14
CA SER A 104 14.92 11.08 -5.19
C SER A 104 16.33 10.75 -4.68
N GLY A 105 16.64 9.45 -4.52
CA GLY A 105 17.88 8.95 -3.98
C GLY A 105 17.77 8.56 -2.51
N PRO A 106 18.88 8.05 -1.92
CA PRO A 106 18.87 7.56 -0.55
C PRO A 106 18.39 8.62 0.43
N ALA A 107 17.67 8.18 1.47
CA ALA A 107 17.30 9.06 2.56
C ALA A 107 18.55 9.64 3.24
N PRO A 108 18.47 10.83 3.86
CA PRO A 108 19.59 11.42 4.58
C PRO A 108 20.16 10.47 5.64
N GLU A 109 21.47 10.56 5.91
CA GLU A 109 22.13 9.70 6.89
C GLU A 109 21.42 9.71 8.26
N GLY A 110 21.22 8.52 8.83
CA GLY A 110 20.47 8.31 10.06
C GLY A 110 18.95 8.39 9.90
N THR A 111 18.44 8.37 8.66
CA THR A 111 17.00 8.30 8.35
C THR A 111 16.63 6.92 7.84
N THR A 112 15.57 6.33 8.39
CA THR A 112 14.91 5.16 7.82
C THR A 112 13.44 5.46 7.58
N ILE A 113 12.90 4.94 6.48
CA ILE A 113 11.48 5.05 6.14
C ILE A 113 11.02 3.65 5.75
N SER A 114 9.99 3.16 6.43
CA SER A 114 9.45 1.82 6.22
C SER A 114 7.93 1.83 6.36
N TRP A 115 7.28 0.85 5.74
CA TRP A 115 5.84 0.66 5.83
C TRP A 115 5.53 -0.80 6.12
N THR A 116 4.65 -1.03 7.10
CA THR A 116 4.24 -2.38 7.50
C THR A 116 2.73 -2.54 7.32
N PRO A 117 2.25 -3.55 6.56
CA PRO A 117 0.82 -3.77 6.37
C PRO A 117 0.15 -4.17 7.67
N THR A 118 -1.03 -3.59 7.95
CA THR A 118 -1.81 -3.81 9.17
C THR A 118 -3.26 -4.18 8.88
N ALA A 119 -3.84 -3.64 7.80
CA ALA A 119 -5.22 -3.92 7.40
C ALA A 119 -5.37 -3.91 5.88
N ALA A 120 -6.46 -4.48 5.38
CA ALA A 120 -6.77 -4.51 3.96
C ALA A 120 -8.28 -4.40 3.72
N MET A 121 -8.65 -4.03 2.50
CA MET A 121 -10.05 -4.08 2.04
C MET A 121 -10.13 -4.34 0.53
N THR A 122 -11.18 -5.04 0.13
CA THR A 122 -11.54 -5.20 -1.28
C THR A 122 -12.72 -4.28 -1.57
N LYS A 123 -12.56 -3.33 -2.49
CA LYS A 123 -13.65 -2.41 -2.87
C LYS A 123 -14.61 -2.98 -3.90
N GLY A 124 -14.14 -3.96 -4.67
CA GLY A 124 -14.94 -4.63 -5.69
C GLY A 124 -14.11 -5.66 -6.43
N THR A 125 -14.82 -6.62 -7.02
CA THR A 125 -14.26 -7.67 -7.88
C THR A 125 -15.08 -7.77 -9.15
N ALA A 126 -14.46 -8.17 -10.26
CA ALA A 126 -15.20 -8.55 -11.46
C ALA A 126 -15.65 -10.02 -11.39
N ALA A 127 -16.64 -10.38 -12.22
CA ALA A 127 -17.04 -11.77 -12.40
C ALA A 127 -15.83 -12.64 -12.80
N GLY A 128 -15.64 -13.77 -12.12
CA GLY A 128 -14.52 -14.68 -12.37
C GLY A 128 -13.28 -14.46 -11.51
N GLY A 129 -13.25 -13.45 -10.63
CA GLY A 129 -12.20 -13.30 -9.61
C GLY A 129 -10.81 -12.91 -10.14
N THR A 130 -10.69 -12.56 -11.41
CA THR A 130 -9.43 -12.16 -12.07
C THR A 130 -9.17 -10.67 -12.01
N TYR A 131 -10.05 -9.88 -11.40
CA TYR A 131 -9.88 -8.44 -11.20
C TYR A 131 -10.40 -8.05 -9.82
N THR A 132 -9.60 -7.30 -9.09
CA THR A 132 -9.88 -6.84 -7.72
C THR A 132 -9.41 -5.41 -7.57
N VAL A 133 -10.28 -4.51 -7.12
CA VAL A 133 -9.83 -3.21 -6.59
C VAL A 133 -9.38 -3.44 -5.15
N ALA A 134 -8.07 -3.65 -5.00
CA ALA A 134 -7.45 -3.98 -3.73
C ALA A 134 -6.98 -2.70 -3.02
N CYS A 135 -7.07 -2.70 -1.70
CA CYS A 135 -6.55 -1.64 -0.87
C CYS A 135 -5.85 -2.23 0.35
N VAL A 136 -4.74 -1.62 0.73
CA VAL A 136 -3.95 -1.98 1.91
C VAL A 136 -3.73 -0.73 2.76
N LEU A 137 -3.78 -0.90 4.07
CA LEU A 137 -3.42 0.09 5.07
C LEU A 137 -2.24 -0.45 5.87
N GLY A 138 -1.32 0.44 6.23
CA GLY A 138 -0.19 0.09 7.05
C GLY A 138 0.32 1.25 7.88
N GLU A 139 1.21 0.92 8.80
CA GLU A 139 1.93 1.89 9.59
C GLU A 139 3.20 2.30 8.81
N LEU A 140 3.25 3.56 8.41
CA LEU A 140 4.43 4.23 7.91
C LEU A 140 5.24 4.71 9.12
N VAL A 141 6.51 4.30 9.18
CA VAL A 141 7.46 4.68 10.22
C VAL A 141 8.60 5.42 9.57
N VAL A 142 8.83 6.65 10.03
CA VAL A 142 9.99 7.48 9.70
C VAL A 142 10.81 7.65 10.96
N GLU A 143 12.02 7.10 10.97
CA GLU A 143 13.00 7.34 12.02
C GLU A 143 14.07 8.28 11.50
N HIS A 144 14.43 9.31 12.27
CA HIS A 144 15.57 10.16 11.99
C HIS A 144 16.34 10.45 13.28
N ARG A 145 17.55 9.90 13.41
CA ARG A 145 18.47 10.14 14.54
C ARG A 145 17.79 9.97 15.91
N GLY A 146 17.05 8.85 16.07
CA GLY A 146 16.34 8.50 17.31
C GLY A 146 14.99 9.22 17.52
N ARG A 147 14.56 10.07 16.59
CA ARG A 147 13.19 10.60 16.56
C ARG A 147 12.34 9.75 15.64
N VAL A 148 11.18 9.30 16.13
CA VAL A 148 10.24 8.47 15.36
C VAL A 148 8.97 9.26 15.10
N VAL A 149 8.54 9.26 13.85
CA VAL A 149 7.22 9.72 13.41
C VAL A 149 6.51 8.53 12.78
N THR A 150 5.28 8.28 13.21
CA THR A 150 4.43 7.23 12.63
C THR A 150 3.13 7.81 12.11
N ALA A 151 2.59 7.18 11.07
CA ALA A 151 1.31 7.53 10.49
C ALA A 151 0.66 6.30 9.84
N GLY A 152 -0.66 6.26 9.84
CA GLY A 152 -1.43 5.34 9.01
C GLY A 152 -1.44 5.81 7.56
N TRP A 153 -1.00 4.97 6.63
CA TRP A 153 -0.98 5.32 5.21
C TRP A 153 -1.51 4.16 4.37
N GLY A 154 -2.46 4.47 3.49
CA GLY A 154 -3.14 3.50 2.66
C GLY A 154 -2.81 3.62 1.16
N ASN A 155 -2.86 2.48 0.47
CA ASN A 155 -2.75 2.41 -0.99
C ASN A 155 -3.93 1.63 -1.56
N CYS A 156 -4.43 2.07 -2.71
CA CYS A 156 -5.45 1.36 -3.46
C CYS A 156 -5.04 1.29 -4.92
N LEU A 157 -5.03 0.09 -5.49
CA LEU A 157 -4.72 -0.13 -6.90
C LEU A 157 -5.69 -1.15 -7.51
N PRO A 158 -6.05 -0.96 -8.80
CA PRO A 158 -6.76 -2.00 -9.54
C PRO A 158 -5.78 -3.13 -9.82
N MET A 159 -6.10 -4.34 -9.39
CA MET A 159 -5.26 -5.52 -9.56
C MET A 159 -5.94 -6.47 -10.54
N ARG A 160 -5.22 -6.90 -11.58
CA ARG A 160 -5.68 -7.89 -12.54
C ARG A 160 -4.77 -9.12 -12.50
N ARG A 161 -5.39 -10.28 -12.61
CA ARG A 161 -4.71 -11.55 -12.76
C ARG A 161 -4.31 -11.70 -14.22
N VAL A 162 -3.01 -11.87 -14.45
CA VAL A 162 -2.44 -12.21 -15.75
C VAL A 162 -1.58 -13.44 -15.52
N ASP A 163 -1.97 -14.54 -16.17
CA ASP A 163 -1.36 -15.85 -15.98
C ASP A 163 -1.26 -16.23 -14.49
N ASP A 164 -0.04 -16.41 -13.99
CA ASP A 164 0.26 -16.78 -12.62
C ASP A 164 0.60 -15.58 -11.70
N ARG A 165 0.37 -14.33 -12.16
CA ARG A 165 0.70 -13.10 -11.43
C ARG A 165 -0.48 -12.15 -11.26
N TRP A 166 -0.50 -11.45 -10.12
CA TRP A 166 -1.35 -10.28 -9.93
C TRP A 166 -0.53 -9.05 -10.33
N LEU A 167 -1.06 -8.23 -11.23
CA LEU A 167 -0.43 -7.01 -11.73
C LEU A 167 -1.36 -5.82 -11.51
N VAL A 168 -0.80 -4.62 -11.41
CA VAL A 168 -1.57 -3.38 -11.46
C VAL A 168 -2.17 -3.26 -12.85
N ALA A 169 -3.49 -3.18 -12.91
CA ALA A 169 -4.24 -3.21 -14.15
C ALA A 169 -4.03 -1.93 -14.97
N SER A 170 -4.05 -2.08 -16.30
CA SER A 170 -4.10 -0.94 -17.21
C SER A 170 -5.45 -0.20 -17.16
N GLY A 171 -5.44 1.08 -17.56
CA GLY A 171 -6.65 1.93 -17.55
C GLY A 171 -6.79 2.81 -16.31
N PRO A 172 -8.04 3.19 -15.94
CA PRO A 172 -8.28 4.09 -14.81
C PRO A 172 -7.74 3.52 -13.49
N THR A 173 -7.05 4.37 -12.72
CA THR A 173 -6.58 3.98 -11.38
C THR A 173 -7.74 3.94 -10.37
N ALA A 174 -7.51 3.28 -9.24
CA ALA A 174 -8.44 3.28 -8.13
C ALA A 174 -8.51 4.67 -7.47
N ALA A 175 -9.65 4.97 -6.85
CA ALA A 175 -9.75 6.15 -6.00
C ALA A 175 -8.78 6.05 -4.80
N VAL A 176 -8.28 7.20 -4.34
CA VAL A 176 -7.32 7.35 -3.23
C VAL A 176 -7.73 6.54 -2.00
N ALA A 177 -6.80 5.92 -1.30
CA ALA A 177 -7.12 5.18 -0.08
C ALA A 177 -7.48 6.14 1.08
N PRO A 178 -8.42 5.79 1.96
CA PRO A 178 -8.67 6.57 3.16
C PRO A 178 -7.58 6.25 4.19
N SER A 179 -6.60 7.13 4.32
CA SER A 179 -5.52 6.99 5.30
C SER A 179 -6.05 7.26 6.71
N ALA A 180 -5.93 6.26 7.58
CA ALA A 180 -6.40 6.28 8.96
C ALA A 180 -5.40 5.55 9.86
N TRP A 181 -5.35 5.89 11.15
CA TRP A 181 -4.52 5.17 12.11
C TRP A 181 -4.97 3.71 12.23
N PRO A 182 -4.09 2.72 12.03
CA PRO A 182 -4.46 1.31 12.08
C PRO A 182 -5.17 0.92 13.37
N GLY A 183 -6.37 0.33 13.24
CA GLY A 183 -7.19 -0.09 14.39
C GLY A 183 -7.99 1.02 15.07
N SER A 184 -8.03 2.24 14.50
CA SER A 184 -8.90 3.31 14.99
C SER A 184 -10.36 3.17 14.56
N ALA A 185 -11.23 4.00 15.13
CA ALA A 185 -12.64 4.08 14.75
C ALA A 185 -12.82 4.44 13.26
N GLU A 186 -12.08 5.45 12.78
CA GLU A 186 -12.05 5.92 11.40
C GLU A 186 -11.57 4.82 10.47
N ALA A 187 -10.59 4.02 10.90
CA ALA A 187 -10.12 2.89 10.10
C ALA A 187 -11.24 1.85 9.91
N VAL A 188 -11.97 1.55 10.99
CA VAL A 188 -13.14 0.65 10.93
C VAL A 188 -14.25 1.22 10.07
N ASP A 189 -14.57 2.51 10.22
CA ASP A 189 -15.64 3.19 9.48
C ASP A 189 -15.31 3.30 7.98
N ALA A 190 -14.02 3.37 7.63
CA ALA A 190 -13.53 3.30 6.26
C ALA A 190 -13.54 1.87 5.66
N GLY A 191 -13.80 0.84 6.47
CA GLY A 191 -13.92 -0.55 6.04
C GLY A 191 -12.62 -1.36 6.11
N TRP A 192 -11.59 -0.88 6.80
CA TRP A 192 -10.31 -1.58 6.93
C TRP A 192 -10.45 -2.81 7.85
N ARG A 193 -10.19 -4.00 7.30
CA ARG A 193 -10.18 -5.26 8.05
C ARG A 193 -8.74 -5.62 8.45
N GLU A 194 -8.55 -5.93 9.73
CA GLU A 194 -7.25 -6.35 10.28
C GLU A 194 -6.64 -7.51 9.47
N ILE A 195 -5.33 -7.44 9.19
CA ILE A 195 -4.56 -8.56 8.65
C ILE A 195 -4.02 -9.40 9.82
N ARG A 196 -4.34 -10.69 9.84
CA ARG A 196 -3.72 -11.68 10.72
C ARG A 196 -2.61 -12.43 9.98
N ARG A 197 -1.50 -12.63 10.69
CA ARG A 197 -0.39 -13.48 10.26
C ARG A 197 -0.62 -14.92 10.68
#